data_AF-A0A7X5ZJ59-F1
#
_entry.id   AF-A0A7X5ZJ59-F1
#
_cell.length_a   1.000
_cell.length_b   1.000
_cell.length_c   1.000
_cell.angle_alpha   90.00
_cell.angle_beta   90.00
_cell.angle_gamma   90.00
#
_symmetry.space_group_name_H-M   'P 1'
#
loop_
_entity.id
_entity.type
_entity.pdbx_description
1 polymer ?
#
loop_
_entity_poly.entity_id
_entity_poly.type
_entity_poly.pdbx_seq_one_letter_code
_entity_poly.pdbx_strand_id
1 'polypeptide(L)'
;MSDPWKTVARRSTVVVLVLLLLADVAESIRVVWYRHQARTLSMQLNRLRSDRDALQYEYGRLLLEQATYADPHVVEARATEELGMRPLPVLRLIRGQPRTPNWPIMIERARQTPAQEPL
;
A
#
# COMPACT_ATOMS: atom_id res chain seq x y z
N MET A 1 -15.03 65.23 34.84
CA MET A 1 -16.03 64.17 34.63
C MET A 1 -15.26 62.90 34.24
N SER A 2 -15.00 61.98 35.18
CA SER A 2 -14.26 60.75 34.89
C SER A 2 -15.23 59.67 34.42
N ASP A 3 -14.99 59.11 33.23
CA ASP A 3 -15.91 58.17 32.59
C ASP A 3 -16.05 56.86 33.40
N PRO A 4 -17.23 56.55 33.96
CA PRO A 4 -17.42 55.36 34.81
C PRO A 4 -17.35 54.06 34.01
N TRP A 5 -17.62 54.11 32.70
CA TRP A 5 -17.64 52.95 31.81
C TRP A 5 -16.25 52.32 31.60
N LYS A 6 -15.17 53.09 31.75
CA LYS A 6 -13.79 52.61 31.52
C LYS A 6 -13.28 51.67 32.61
N THR A 7 -13.80 51.75 33.84
CA THR A 7 -13.34 50.91 34.96
C THR A 7 -13.97 49.52 34.93
N VAL A 8 -15.26 49.44 34.56
CA VAL A 8 -15.97 48.16 34.34
C VAL A 8 -15.38 47.43 33.14
N ALA A 9 -15.17 48.14 32.02
CA ALA A 9 -14.52 47.58 30.83
C ALA A 9 -13.11 47.06 31.15
N ARG A 10 -12.30 47.80 31.93
CA ARG A 10 -10.95 47.36 32.29
C ARG A 10 -10.95 46.09 33.16
N ARG A 11 -11.88 46.00 34.11
CA ARG A 11 -12.01 44.81 34.98
C ARG A 11 -12.45 43.58 34.21
N SER A 12 -13.44 43.71 33.32
CA SER A 12 -13.90 42.58 32.50
C SER A 12 -12.83 42.14 31.49
N THR A 13 -12.08 43.06 30.89
CA THR A 13 -10.96 42.70 30.00
C THR A 13 -9.91 41.85 30.71
N VAL A 14 -9.52 42.19 31.94
CA VAL A 14 -8.52 41.41 32.69
C VAL A 14 -9.04 40.00 32.99
N VAL A 15 -10.29 39.86 33.39
CA VAL A 15 -10.90 38.54 33.65
C VAL A 15 -10.90 37.67 32.39
N VAL A 16 -11.29 38.25 31.25
CA VAL A 16 -11.31 37.54 29.96
C VAL A 16 -9.90 37.10 29.56
N LEU A 17 -8.89 37.96 29.71
CA LEU A 17 -7.49 37.62 29.39
C LEU A 17 -6.96 36.48 30.27
N VAL A 18 -7.25 36.51 31.58
CA VAL A 18 -6.86 35.44 32.50
C VAL A 18 -7.51 34.11 32.11
N LEU A 19 -8.80 34.13 31.78
CA LEU A 19 -9.50 32.92 31.32
C LEU A 19 -8.92 32.37 30.01
N LEU A 20 -8.58 33.24 29.06
CA LEU A 20 -7.92 32.86 27.81
C LEU A 20 -6.56 32.21 28.06
N LEU A 21 -5.73 32.79 28.93
CA LEU A 21 -4.42 32.21 29.29
C LEU A 21 -4.58 30.85 29.95
N LEU A 22 -5.55 30.71 30.87
CA LEU A 22 -5.82 29.42 31.51
C LEU A 22 -6.32 28.37 30.50
N ALA A 23 -7.18 28.78 29.57
CA ALA A 23 -7.67 27.91 28.50
C ALA A 23 -6.54 27.45 27.58
N ASP A 24 -5.64 28.35 27.19
CA ASP A 24 -4.47 28.06 26.36
C ASP A 24 -3.50 27.08 27.04
N VAL A 25 -3.18 27.32 28.32
CA VAL A 25 -2.34 26.40 29.11
C VAL A 25 -3.00 25.03 29.24
N ALA A 26 -4.31 24.99 29.52
CA ALA A 26 -5.05 23.73 29.59
C ALA A 26 -5.02 22.98 28.25
N GLU A 27 -5.16 23.68 27.13
CA GLU A 27 -5.13 23.08 25.81
C GLU A 27 -3.75 22.52 25.46
N SER A 28 -2.68 23.26 25.76
CA SER A 28 -1.30 22.81 25.58
C SER A 28 -1.04 21.48 26.33
N ILE A 29 -1.48 21.38 27.59
CA ILE A 29 -1.34 20.16 28.39
C ILE A 29 -2.13 19.00 27.79
N ARG A 30 -3.38 19.24 27.36
CA ARG A 30 -4.22 18.21 26.72
C ARG A 30 -3.59 17.66 25.45
N VAL A 31 -3.07 18.54 24.58
CA VAL A 31 -2.43 18.14 23.32
C VAL A 31 -1.20 17.26 23.59
N VAL A 32 -0.38 17.62 24.57
CA VAL A 32 0.80 16.82 24.96
C VAL A 32 0.38 15.44 25.48
N TRP A 33 -0.64 15.39 26.33
CA TRP A 33 -1.18 14.14 26.85
C TRP A 33 -1.70 13.24 25.73
N TYR A 34 -2.52 13.79 24.83
CA TYR A 34 -3.06 13.05 23.68
C TYR A 34 -1.94 12.52 22.79
N ARG A 35 -0.92 13.34 22.51
CA ARG A 35 0.25 12.92 21.73
C ARG A 35 1.04 11.80 22.41
N HIS A 36 1.17 11.84 23.74
CA HIS A 36 1.85 10.79 24.50
C HIS A 36 1.09 9.45 24.44
N GLN A 37 -0.23 9.50 24.59
CA GLN A 37 -1.11 8.33 24.44
C GLN A 37 -1.04 7.76 23.02
N ALA A 38 -1.12 8.63 22.01
CA ALA A 38 -1.01 8.24 20.61
C ALA A 38 0.33 7.54 20.32
N ARG A 39 1.46 8.08 20.81
CA ARG A 39 2.78 7.45 20.66
C ARG A 39 2.81 6.06 21.29
N THR A 40 2.25 5.90 22.49
CA THR A 40 2.26 4.62 23.21
C THR A 40 1.44 3.56 22.48
N LEU A 41 0.23 3.92 22.05
CA LEU A 41 -0.64 3.02 21.29
C LEU A 41 -0.04 2.66 19.93
N SER A 42 0.56 3.63 19.23
CA SER A 42 1.25 3.38 17.96
C SER A 42 2.45 2.44 18.14
N MET A 43 3.21 2.57 19.24
CA MET A 43 4.33 1.65 19.51
C MET A 43 3.85 0.21 19.72
N GLN A 44 2.77 0.02 20.48
CA GLN A 44 2.20 -1.32 20.70
C GLN A 44 1.67 -1.93 19.39
N LEU A 45 0.94 -1.14 18.60
CA LEU A 45 0.41 -1.57 17.32
C LEU A 45 1.52 -1.92 16.33
N ASN A 46 2.58 -1.11 16.28
CA ASN A 46 3.74 -1.38 15.42
C ASN A 46 4.48 -2.66 15.83
N ARG A 47 4.58 -2.97 17.13
CA ARG A 47 5.19 -4.23 17.60
C ARG A 47 4.43 -5.45 17.09
N LEU A 48 3.12 -5.50 17.35
CA LEU A 48 2.28 -6.61 16.90
C LEU A 48 2.28 -6.75 15.37
N ARG A 49 2.31 -5.63 14.66
CA ARG A 49 2.40 -5.60 13.20
C ARG A 49 3.74 -6.14 12.71
N SER A 50 4.84 -5.78 13.37
CA SER A 50 6.17 -6.32 13.07
C SER A 50 6.23 -7.83 13.24
N ASP A 51 5.64 -8.36 14.33
CA ASP A 51 5.60 -9.81 14.59
C ASP A 51 4.80 -10.54 13.49
N ARG A 52 3.66 -9.97 13.09
CA ARG A 52 2.85 -10.50 11.99
C ARG A 52 3.60 -10.46 10.66
N ASP A 53 4.29 -9.36 10.36
CA ASP A 53 5.02 -9.17 9.10
C ASP A 53 6.21 -10.16 9.01
N ALA A 54 6.89 -10.42 10.13
CA ALA A 54 7.93 -11.45 10.21
C ALA A 54 7.39 -12.84 9.87
N LEU A 55 6.23 -13.21 10.43
CA LEU A 55 5.60 -14.50 10.15
C LEU A 55 5.13 -14.60 8.68
N GLN A 56 4.60 -13.52 8.12
CA GLN A 56 4.21 -13.47 6.70
C GLN A 56 5.41 -13.64 5.75
N TYR A 57 6.55 -13.06 6.10
CA TYR A 57 7.78 -13.25 5.34
C TYR A 57 8.21 -14.72 5.31
N GLU A 58 8.24 -15.38 6.47
CA GLU A 58 8.59 -16.81 6.55
C GLU A 58 7.60 -17.69 5.79
N TYR A 59 6.30 -17.40 5.93
CA TYR A 59 5.26 -18.13 5.20
C TYR A 59 5.38 -17.97 3.67
N GLY A 60 5.66 -16.74 3.20
CA GLY A 60 5.93 -16.48 1.79
C GLY A 60 7.15 -17.23 1.28
N ARG A 61 8.22 -17.28 2.08
CA ARG A 61 9.41 -18.07 1.77
C ARG A 61 9.09 -19.56 1.68
N LEU A 62 8.36 -20.12 2.65
CA LEU A 62 7.93 -21.52 2.63
C LEU A 62 7.08 -21.85 1.41
N LEU A 63 6.17 -20.95 1.02
CA LEU A 63 5.36 -21.12 -0.19
C LEU A 63 6.21 -21.12 -1.47
N LEU A 64 7.24 -20.30 -1.55
CA LEU A 64 8.17 -20.31 -2.70
C LEU A 64 8.99 -21.62 -2.73
N GLU A 65 9.40 -22.11 -1.56
CA GLU A 65 10.05 -23.42 -1.44
C GLU A 65 9.09 -24.53 -1.91
N GLN A 66 7.82 -24.52 -1.49
CA GLN A 66 6.81 -25.49 -1.92
C GLN A 66 6.44 -25.36 -3.40
N ALA A 67 6.32 -24.16 -3.94
CA ALA A 67 6.03 -23.94 -5.36
C ALA A 67 7.15 -24.48 -6.26
N THR A 68 8.39 -24.49 -5.75
CA THR A 68 9.54 -25.11 -6.43
C THR A 68 9.46 -26.64 -6.41
N TYR A 69 8.97 -27.24 -5.32
CA TYR A 69 8.76 -28.70 -5.25
C TYR A 69 7.49 -29.18 -5.95
N ALA A 70 6.47 -28.32 -6.05
CA ALA A 70 5.24 -28.54 -6.80
C ALA A 70 5.41 -28.24 -8.30
N ASP A 71 6.64 -28.36 -8.81
CA ASP A 71 6.93 -28.19 -10.22
C ASP A 71 6.06 -29.18 -11.03
N PRO A 72 5.08 -28.69 -11.82
CA PRO A 72 4.19 -29.53 -12.62
C PRO A 72 4.95 -30.44 -13.59
N HIS A 73 6.20 -30.09 -13.93
CA HIS A 73 7.08 -30.88 -14.76
C HIS A 73 7.37 -32.28 -14.20
N VAL A 74 7.48 -32.43 -12.87
CA VAL A 74 7.78 -33.75 -12.25
C VAL A 74 6.57 -34.67 -12.33
N VAL A 75 5.36 -34.13 -12.10
CA VAL A 75 4.11 -34.90 -12.16
C VAL A 75 3.79 -35.31 -13.60
N GLU A 76 3.98 -34.41 -14.57
CA GLU A 76 3.77 -34.73 -15.98
C GLU A 76 4.81 -35.68 -16.56
N ALA A 77 6.09 -35.56 -16.14
CA ALA A 77 7.12 -36.50 -16.54
C ALA A 77 6.73 -37.92 -16.10
N ARG A 78 6.37 -38.11 -14.83
CA ARG A 78 5.90 -39.41 -14.34
C ARG A 78 4.60 -39.89 -15.00
N ALA A 79 3.63 -39.01 -15.23
CA ALA A 79 2.40 -39.39 -15.93
C ALA A 79 2.62 -39.77 -17.40
N THR A 80 3.64 -39.20 -18.05
CA THR A 80 4.00 -39.54 -19.43
C THR A 80 4.82 -40.84 -19.48
N GLU A 81 5.76 -41.01 -18.55
CA GLU A 81 6.74 -42.12 -18.53
C GLU A 81 6.17 -43.40 -17.90
N GLU A 82 5.46 -43.30 -16.77
CA GLU A 82 4.90 -44.44 -16.05
C GLU A 82 3.48 -44.81 -16.55
N LEU A 83 2.68 -43.82 -16.98
CA LEU A 83 1.28 -44.01 -17.37
C LEU A 83 1.01 -43.83 -18.87
N GLY A 84 2.03 -43.48 -19.68
CA GLY A 84 1.90 -43.33 -21.13
C GLY A 84 1.00 -42.17 -21.58
N MET A 85 0.67 -41.23 -20.69
CA MET A 85 -0.23 -40.12 -21.01
C MET A 85 0.45 -39.08 -21.92
N ARG A 86 -0.26 -38.56 -22.93
CA ARG A 86 0.24 -37.48 -23.80
C ARG A 86 -0.26 -36.13 -23.28
N PRO A 87 0.62 -35.13 -23.05
CA PRO A 87 0.19 -33.83 -22.54
C PRO A 87 -0.73 -33.11 -23.52
N LEU A 88 -1.77 -32.46 -22.99
CA LEU A 88 -2.77 -31.75 -23.78
C LEU A 88 -2.15 -30.58 -24.56
N PRO A 89 -2.59 -30.31 -25.81
CA PRO A 89 -2.00 -29.29 -26.67
C PRO A 89 -2.04 -27.87 -26.07
N VAL A 90 -3.01 -27.57 -25.21
CA VAL A 90 -3.13 -26.26 -24.55
C VAL A 90 -2.00 -25.99 -23.54
N LEU A 91 -1.52 -27.02 -22.82
CA LEU A 91 -0.39 -26.86 -21.89
C LEU A 91 0.93 -26.58 -22.62
N ARG A 92 1.06 -27.02 -23.87
CA ARG A 92 2.23 -26.75 -24.72
C ARG A 92 2.30 -25.28 -25.17
N LEU A 93 1.16 -24.58 -25.25
CA LEU A 93 1.13 -23.15 -25.59
C LEU A 93 1.63 -22.26 -24.45
N ILE A 94 1.46 -22.69 -23.20
CA ILE A 94 1.90 -21.94 -22.01
C ILE A 94 3.38 -22.23 -21.69
N ARG A 95 3.87 -23.45 -21.98
CA ARG A 95 5.24 -23.87 -21.62
C ARG A 95 6.35 -23.54 -22.62
N GLY A 96 6.06 -22.88 -23.73
CA GLY A 96 7.12 -22.50 -24.65
C GLY A 96 6.64 -21.92 -25.98
N GLN A 97 6.29 -20.64 -25.98
CA GLN A 97 6.46 -19.74 -27.12
C GLN A 97 6.39 -18.29 -26.61
N PRO A 98 7.51 -17.56 -26.42
CA PRO A 98 7.45 -16.13 -26.65
C PRO A 98 7.28 -15.95 -28.16
N ARG A 99 6.05 -16.10 -28.67
CA ARG A 99 5.68 -15.50 -29.95
C ARG A 99 5.63 -14.01 -29.70
N THR A 100 6.80 -13.38 -29.52
CA THR A 100 6.91 -11.93 -29.50
C THR A 100 6.23 -11.47 -30.79
N PRO A 101 5.16 -10.67 -30.70
CA PRO A 101 4.69 -9.96 -31.87
C PRO A 101 5.92 -9.26 -32.46
N ASN A 102 6.13 -9.46 -33.75
CA ASN A 102 7.14 -8.76 -34.52
C ASN A 102 6.75 -7.27 -34.58
N TRP A 103 6.91 -6.60 -33.44
CA TRP A 103 6.61 -5.20 -33.24
C TRP A 103 7.48 -4.31 -34.14
N PRO A 104 8.77 -4.62 -34.43
CA PRO A 104 9.58 -3.74 -35.25
C PRO A 104 9.04 -3.61 -36.68
N ILE A 105 8.62 -4.72 -37.31
CA ILE A 105 8.10 -4.69 -38.68
C ILE A 105 6.68 -4.13 -38.73
N MET A 106 5.88 -4.29 -37.67
CA MET A 106 4.54 -3.72 -37.62
C MET A 106 4.54 -2.20 -37.50
N ILE A 107 5.45 -1.62 -36.71
CA ILE A 107 5.57 -0.16 -36.60
C ILE A 107 6.05 0.44 -37.93
N GLU A 108 6.97 -0.24 -38.61
CA GLU A 108 7.45 0.20 -39.92
C GLU A 108 6.33 0.17 -40.97
N ARG A 109 5.48 -0.87 -40.96
CA ARG A 109 4.31 -0.95 -41.84
C ARG A 109 3.24 0.11 -41.50
N ALA A 110 3.02 0.39 -40.23
CA ALA A 110 2.09 1.43 -39.79
C ALA A 110 2.57 2.83 -40.20
N ARG A 111 3.89 3.06 -40.21
CA ARG A 111 4.51 4.30 -40.68
C ARG A 111 4.45 4.45 -42.21
N GLN A 112 4.47 3.34 -42.94
CA GLN A 112 4.40 3.32 -44.41
C GLN A 112 2.99 3.24 -44.98
N THR A 113 1.95 3.12 -44.16
CA THR A 113 0.56 3.14 -44.63
C THR A 113 0.11 4.60 -44.67
N PRO A 114 0.09 5.28 -45.85
CA PRO A 114 -0.47 6.62 -45.93
C PRO A 114 -1.95 6.53 -45.52
N ALA A 115 -2.35 7.41 -44.60
CA ALA A 115 -3.74 7.58 -44.22
C ALA A 115 -4.55 7.91 -45.47
N GLN A 116 -5.20 6.91 -46.05
CA GLN A 116 -6.27 7.14 -47.02
C GLN A 116 -7.42 7.74 -46.20
N GLU A 117 -7.50 9.07 -46.18
CA GLU A 117 -8.69 9.79 -45.74
C GLU A 117 -9.86 9.31 -46.62
N PRO A 118 -10.92 8.74 -46.03
CA PRO A 118 -12.12 8.40 -46.79
C PRO A 118 -12.83 9.70 -47.18
N LEU A 119 -13.07 9.88 -48.48
CA LEU A 119 -13.96 10.90 -49.04
C LEU A 119 -15.42 10.70 -48.59
#